data_AF-A0A812U7P6-F1
#
_entry.id   AF-A0A812U7P6-F1
#
_cell.length_a   1.000
_cell.length_b   1.000
_cell.length_c   1.000
_cell.angle_alpha   90.00
_cell.angle_beta   90.00
_cell.angle_gamma   90.00
#
_symmetry.space_group_name_H-M   'P 1'
#
loop_
_entity.id
_entity.type
_entity.pdbx_description
1 polymer ?
#
loop_
_entity_poly.entity_id
_entity_poly.type
_entity_poly.pdbx_seq_one_letter_code
_entity_poly.pdbx_strand_id
1 'polypeptide(L)'
;MSREHTDIRPAILDFKADWPALVEICGLRTWSHNLHPCPCCTVDKSSLLAVGTHSLNSSPNPLFTQSSYDELEVIVPDDETQRRLHSLLRYSKNGRGRCLKAAFPPLGLRRGHRLEPSEHLLDVDNFIHLTTPFSCIFYTGGTHGRILHRSPFLRIPGVSIDCWCIDVLHTWHFGPLSSYVAHSLRTLISSPVYQPASYKDLEKEEADKLALLHLRAELWSFYKRRRESDEDWKRKGSEVWNLTLTMIAGKYLKAKAAETHGLLNFVVDRLAKHSEQLASTTEAASVDLLLRAGTAAMDFDAVLAAGSPESGRCRHLCTAVRQLQQVHLPGCQSPDPSHA
;
A
#
# COMPACT_ATOMS: atom_id res chain seq x y z
N MET A 1 44.26 21.55 -2.61
CA MET A 1 43.15 22.50 -2.79
C MET A 1 41.84 21.74 -2.67
N SER A 2 41.27 21.70 -1.46
CA SER A 2 39.92 21.16 -1.25
C SER A 2 38.94 22.06 -1.99
N ARG A 3 38.19 21.51 -2.94
CA ARG A 3 37.09 22.24 -3.56
C ARG A 3 36.06 22.49 -2.47
N GLU A 4 35.89 23.75 -2.08
CA GLU A 4 34.74 24.18 -1.29
C GLU A 4 33.50 23.82 -2.11
N HIS A 5 32.76 22.81 -1.64
CA HIS A 5 31.46 22.51 -2.21
C HIS A 5 30.56 23.70 -1.88
N THR A 6 30.20 24.45 -2.90
CA THR A 6 29.17 25.48 -2.81
C THR A 6 27.91 24.82 -2.25
N ASP A 7 27.31 25.42 -1.22
CA ASP A 7 26.13 24.91 -0.51
C ASP A 7 24.92 24.90 -1.46
N ILE A 8 24.81 23.86 -2.29
CA ILE A 8 23.66 23.65 -3.17
C ILE A 8 22.51 23.22 -2.27
N ARG A 9 21.49 24.07 -2.15
CA ARG A 9 20.22 23.77 -1.46
C ARG A 9 19.18 23.38 -2.50
N PRO A 10 19.05 22.09 -2.85
CA PRO A 10 18.01 21.67 -3.79
C PRO A 10 16.63 21.82 -3.15
N ALA A 11 15.65 22.28 -3.93
CA ALA A 11 14.25 22.17 -3.54
C ALA A 11 13.79 20.72 -3.76
N ILE A 12 13.21 20.10 -2.72
CA ILE A 12 12.55 18.81 -2.87
C ILE A 12 11.15 19.07 -3.42
N LEU A 13 10.92 18.64 -4.66
CA LEU A 13 9.62 18.75 -5.31
C LEU A 13 8.75 17.53 -4.98
N ASP A 14 9.31 16.33 -5.07
CA ASP A 14 8.62 15.08 -4.81
C ASP A 14 9.52 14.09 -4.07
N PHE A 15 8.94 13.40 -3.09
CA PHE A 15 9.54 12.25 -2.44
C PHE A 15 8.83 10.98 -2.89
N LYS A 16 9.45 10.25 -3.82
CA LYS A 16 8.88 9.06 -4.46
C LYS A 16 9.47 7.78 -3.91
N ALA A 17 8.61 6.89 -3.41
CA ALA A 17 8.99 5.56 -2.96
C ALA A 17 7.82 4.59 -3.15
N ASP A 18 8.10 3.28 -3.16
CA ASP A 18 7.02 2.32 -2.98
C ASP A 18 6.41 2.47 -1.57
N TRP A 19 5.18 1.99 -1.40
CA TRP A 19 4.46 2.19 -0.15
C TRP A 19 5.16 1.59 1.08
N PRO A 20 5.67 0.34 1.06
CA PRO A 20 6.41 -0.22 2.18
C PRO A 20 7.66 0.60 2.55
N ALA A 21 8.47 1.00 1.55
CA ALA A 21 9.67 1.79 1.79
C ALA A 21 9.32 3.16 2.38
N LEU A 22 8.27 3.82 1.89
CA LEU A 22 7.78 5.08 2.45
C LEU A 22 7.42 4.92 3.94
N VAL A 23 6.69 3.85 4.26
CA VAL A 23 6.28 3.55 5.63
C VAL A 23 7.48 3.30 6.53
N GLU A 24 8.46 2.54 6.07
CA GLU A 24 9.65 2.21 6.84
C GLU A 24 10.54 3.44 7.06
N ILE A 25 10.89 4.15 5.99
CA ILE A 25 11.81 5.30 6.01
C ILE A 25 11.23 6.46 6.84
N CYS A 26 9.92 6.71 6.74
CA CYS A 26 9.25 7.76 7.51
C CYS A 26 8.83 7.30 8.91
N GLY A 27 9.12 6.06 9.30
CA GLY A 27 8.75 5.51 10.60
C GLY A 27 7.24 5.48 10.82
N LEU A 28 6.44 5.30 9.77
CA LEU A 28 4.99 5.31 9.82
C LEU A 28 4.45 3.96 10.27
N ARG A 29 3.18 3.93 10.69
CA ARG A 29 2.48 2.66 10.90
C ARG A 29 2.28 1.91 9.60
N THR A 30 2.43 0.59 9.70
CA THR A 30 2.17 -0.33 8.61
C THR A 30 0.69 -0.68 8.51
N TRP A 31 0.31 -1.21 7.34
CA TRP A 31 -1.02 -1.73 7.03
C TRP A 31 -1.54 -2.82 7.99
N SER A 32 -0.67 -3.43 8.80
CA SER A 32 -1.09 -4.43 9.77
C SER A 32 -1.76 -3.83 11.01
N HIS A 33 -1.64 -2.51 11.23
CA HIS A 33 -2.21 -1.82 12.39
C HIS A 33 -3.74 -1.78 12.35
N ASN A 34 -4.40 -2.11 13.45
CA ASN A 34 -5.86 -2.25 13.49
C ASN A 34 -6.62 -0.93 13.34
N LEU A 35 -6.14 0.14 13.97
CA LEU A 35 -6.85 1.42 13.93
C LEU A 35 -6.43 2.31 12.76
N HIS A 36 -5.20 2.11 12.28
CA HIS A 36 -4.50 3.08 11.43
C HIS A 36 -3.60 2.38 10.40
N PRO A 37 -4.16 1.48 9.58
CA PRO A 37 -3.42 0.78 8.54
C PRO A 37 -2.96 1.71 7.40
N CYS A 38 -3.61 2.86 7.22
CA CYS A 38 -3.23 3.85 6.22
C CYS A 38 -2.45 5.01 6.88
N PRO A 39 -1.28 5.39 6.35
CA PRO A 39 -0.53 6.56 6.79
C PRO A 39 -1.07 7.86 6.16
N CYS A 40 -2.15 7.85 5.37
CA CYS A 40 -2.67 9.03 4.69
C CYS A 40 -4.12 9.36 5.09
N CYS A 41 -4.87 8.42 5.68
CA CYS A 41 -6.25 8.64 6.10
C CYS A 41 -6.64 7.86 7.37
N THR A 42 -7.76 8.24 7.96
CA THR A 42 -8.32 7.72 9.21
C THR A 42 -9.00 6.36 9.12
N VAL A 43 -8.92 5.66 7.97
CA VAL A 43 -9.50 4.32 7.84
C VAL A 43 -8.97 3.40 8.93
N ASP A 44 -9.82 2.49 9.41
CA ASP A 44 -9.42 1.40 10.29
C ASP A 44 -9.29 0.08 9.49
N LYS A 45 -8.77 -0.97 10.12
CA LYS A 45 -8.52 -2.25 9.45
C LYS A 45 -9.79 -3.01 9.08
N SER A 46 -10.86 -2.87 9.85
CA SER A 46 -12.14 -3.52 9.56
C SER A 46 -12.84 -2.89 8.36
N SER A 47 -12.69 -1.58 8.18
CA SER A 47 -13.24 -0.82 7.05
C SER A 47 -12.26 -0.68 5.89
N LEU A 48 -11.00 -1.12 6.04
CA LEU A 48 -9.96 -0.98 5.02
C LEU A 48 -10.37 -1.56 3.68
N LEU A 49 -11.11 -2.66 3.67
CA LEU A 49 -11.54 -3.35 2.46
C LEU A 49 -12.95 -2.91 1.98
N ALA A 50 -13.60 -1.99 2.69
CA ALA A 50 -14.92 -1.47 2.32
C ALA A 50 -14.78 -0.36 1.26
N VAL A 51 -14.72 -0.74 -0.01
CA VAL A 51 -14.37 0.21 -1.09
C VAL A 51 -15.57 0.95 -1.69
N GLY A 52 -16.81 0.55 -1.38
CA GLY A 52 -18.03 0.96 -2.09
C GLY A 52 -18.34 2.47 -2.17
N THR A 53 -17.73 3.32 -1.34
CA THR A 53 -17.97 4.77 -1.33
C THR A 53 -16.73 5.60 -1.69
N HIS A 54 -15.65 4.98 -2.16
CA HIS A 54 -14.45 5.69 -2.57
C HIS A 54 -14.60 6.18 -4.01
N SER A 55 -14.14 7.39 -4.30
CA SER A 55 -14.00 7.90 -5.66
C SER A 55 -12.57 8.37 -5.92
N LEU A 56 -12.31 8.74 -7.18
CA LEU A 56 -11.10 9.47 -7.57
C LEU A 56 -10.82 10.67 -6.66
N ASN A 57 -11.84 11.49 -6.43
CA ASN A 57 -11.67 12.82 -5.86
C ASN A 57 -12.08 12.86 -4.39
N SER A 58 -12.60 11.76 -3.85
CA SER A 58 -13.08 11.69 -2.47
C SER A 58 -12.78 10.34 -1.83
N SER A 59 -12.14 10.42 -0.67
CA SER A 59 -12.08 9.31 0.28
C SER A 59 -13.18 9.53 1.32
N PRO A 60 -13.97 8.50 1.67
CA PRO A 60 -14.93 8.60 2.77
C PRO A 60 -14.23 8.81 4.12
N ASN A 61 -12.95 8.43 4.21
CA ASN A 61 -12.15 8.60 5.40
C ASN A 61 -11.43 9.95 5.36
N PRO A 62 -11.59 10.79 6.40
CA PRO A 62 -10.81 12.01 6.57
C PRO A 62 -9.31 11.75 6.40
N LEU A 63 -8.66 12.64 5.66
CA LEU A 63 -7.22 12.61 5.45
C LEU A 63 -6.48 13.18 6.65
N PHE A 64 -5.30 12.65 6.93
CA PHE A 64 -4.43 13.27 7.92
C PHE A 64 -3.81 14.56 7.39
N THR A 65 -3.56 15.48 8.32
CA THR A 65 -2.83 16.73 8.09
C THR A 65 -1.40 16.59 8.60
N GLN A 66 -0.52 17.52 8.22
CA GLN A 66 0.87 17.57 8.69
C GLN A 66 0.97 17.51 10.23
N SER A 67 0.06 18.18 10.93
CA SER A 67 -0.04 18.15 12.41
C SER A 67 -0.25 16.77 13.03
N SER A 68 -0.64 15.76 12.24
CA SER A 68 -0.75 14.37 12.70
C SER A 68 0.62 13.68 12.82
N TYR A 69 1.66 14.25 12.21
CA TYR A 69 3.03 13.73 12.14
C TYR A 69 4.04 14.63 12.82
N ASP A 70 3.67 15.86 13.16
CA ASP A 70 4.56 16.85 13.74
C ASP A 70 5.12 16.39 15.09
N GLU A 71 6.40 16.70 15.28
CA GLU A 71 7.08 16.56 16.56
C GLU A 71 6.82 17.79 17.44
N LEU A 72 6.66 17.57 18.73
CA LEU A 72 6.55 18.66 19.71
C LEU A 72 7.89 18.80 20.42
N GLU A 73 8.64 19.83 20.06
CA GLU A 73 9.84 20.23 20.80
C GLU A 73 9.45 20.99 22.06
N VAL A 74 10.04 20.60 23.18
CA VAL A 74 9.75 21.13 24.50
C VAL A 74 11.05 21.46 25.21
N ILE A 75 11.13 22.68 25.77
CA ILE A 75 12.21 23.10 26.65
C ILE A 75 11.79 22.78 28.09
N VAL A 76 12.63 22.02 28.80
CA VAL A 76 12.49 21.77 30.23
C VAL A 76 13.28 22.86 30.95
N PRO A 77 12.62 23.84 31.62
CA PRO A 77 13.29 25.04 32.10
C PRO A 77 14.09 24.84 33.39
N ASP A 78 13.61 23.97 34.28
CA ASP A 78 14.14 23.81 35.63
C ASP A 78 13.97 22.37 36.17
N ASP A 79 14.70 22.06 37.23
CA ASP A 79 14.71 20.74 37.85
C ASP A 79 13.36 20.33 38.44
N GLU A 80 12.52 21.27 38.87
CA GLU A 80 11.19 20.95 39.40
C GLU A 80 10.31 20.40 38.28
N THR A 81 10.30 21.09 37.15
CA THR A 81 9.59 20.70 35.92
C THR A 81 10.10 19.36 35.41
N GLN A 82 11.42 19.16 35.38
CA GLN A 82 12.04 17.89 35.01
C GLN A 82 11.59 16.74 35.90
N ARG A 83 11.65 16.89 37.24
CA ARG A 83 11.23 15.85 38.19
C ARG A 83 9.74 15.52 38.04
N ARG A 84 8.89 16.54 37.91
CA ARG A 84 7.46 16.36 37.70
C ARG A 84 7.17 15.64 36.39
N LEU A 85 7.82 16.03 35.30
CA LEU A 85 7.63 15.38 33.99
C LEU A 85 8.13 13.93 34.01
N HIS A 86 9.32 13.68 34.58
CA HIS A 86 9.86 12.34 34.76
C HIS A 86 8.93 11.43 35.59
N SER A 87 8.30 11.98 36.63
CA SER A 87 7.33 11.24 37.44
C SER A 87 6.12 10.74 36.65
N LEU A 88 5.78 11.39 35.52
CA LEU A 88 4.67 11.03 34.63
C LEU A 88 5.09 10.08 33.50
N LEU A 89 6.38 10.04 33.16
CA LEU A 89 6.91 9.17 32.11
C LEU A 89 6.96 7.72 32.57
N ARG A 90 6.27 6.83 31.84
CA ARG A 90 6.29 5.38 32.09
C ARG A 90 6.48 4.63 30.80
N TYR A 91 7.23 3.53 30.86
CA TYR A 91 7.35 2.63 29.74
C TYR A 91 5.97 2.06 29.36
N SER A 92 5.63 2.15 28.07
CA SER A 92 4.39 1.62 27.52
C SER A 92 4.70 0.78 26.29
N LYS A 93 4.36 -0.51 26.35
CA LYS A 93 4.51 -1.44 25.22
C LYS A 93 3.73 -0.97 23.99
N ASN A 94 2.51 -0.49 24.20
CA ASN A 94 1.65 0.05 23.13
C ASN A 94 2.15 1.40 22.61
N GLY A 95 2.83 2.15 23.48
CA GLY A 95 3.50 3.40 23.13
C GLY A 95 4.79 3.19 22.33
N ARG A 96 5.45 2.05 22.51
CA ARG A 96 6.83 1.75 22.04
C ARG A 96 7.89 2.66 22.67
N GLY A 97 7.76 2.94 23.97
CA GLY A 97 8.73 3.75 24.70
C GLY A 97 8.14 4.41 25.95
N ARG A 98 8.85 5.41 26.49
CA ARG A 98 8.39 6.19 27.65
C ARG A 98 7.31 7.18 27.24
N CYS A 99 6.09 6.98 27.74
CA CYS A 99 4.93 7.82 27.44
C CYS A 99 4.40 8.48 28.71
N LEU A 100 3.76 9.64 28.55
CA LEU A 100 3.12 10.35 29.65
C LEU A 100 1.83 9.64 30.09
N LYS A 101 1.74 9.32 31.39
CA LYS A 101 0.55 8.73 32.00
C LYS A 101 -0.59 9.73 32.16
N ALA A 102 -0.27 11.02 32.31
CA ALA A 102 -1.23 12.12 32.42
C ALA A 102 -0.78 13.30 31.55
N ALA A 103 -1.68 14.24 31.28
CA ALA A 103 -1.30 15.49 30.61
C ALA A 103 -0.34 16.29 31.51
N PHE A 104 0.53 17.08 30.87
CA PHE A 104 1.39 18.05 31.53
C PHE A 104 1.16 19.43 30.87
N PRO A 105 0.08 20.14 31.27
CA PRO A 105 -0.32 21.41 30.66
C PRO A 105 0.76 22.50 30.60
N PRO A 106 1.67 22.64 31.60
CA PRO A 106 2.70 23.69 31.55
C PRO A 106 3.58 23.68 30.30
N LEU A 107 3.72 22.51 29.65
CA LEU A 107 4.51 22.35 28.43
C LEU A 107 3.64 21.94 27.22
N GLY A 108 2.31 22.10 27.31
CA GLY A 108 1.37 21.71 26.25
C GLY A 108 1.30 20.20 25.98
N LEU A 109 1.85 19.37 26.87
CA LEU A 109 1.95 17.93 26.67
C LEU A 109 0.65 17.22 27.06
N ARG A 110 0.21 16.27 26.23
CA ARG A 110 -1.00 15.47 26.47
C ARG A 110 -0.64 14.07 26.95
N ARG A 111 -1.60 13.42 27.62
CA ARG A 111 -1.49 12.00 27.97
C ARG A 111 -1.19 11.18 26.70
N GLY A 112 -0.25 10.25 26.80
CA GLY A 112 0.14 9.39 25.70
C GLY A 112 1.21 9.98 24.77
N HIS A 113 1.63 11.24 24.96
CA HIS A 113 2.83 11.73 24.29
C HIS A 113 4.05 10.88 24.71
N ARG A 114 4.83 10.44 23.72
CA ARG A 114 6.00 9.59 23.87
C ARG A 114 7.26 10.44 23.72
N LEU A 115 8.18 10.29 24.68
CA LEU A 115 9.50 10.89 24.64
C LEU A 115 10.37 10.16 23.62
N GLU A 116 11.02 10.90 22.74
CA GLU A 116 11.92 10.40 21.71
C GLU A 116 13.38 10.79 21.97
N PRO A 117 14.34 10.00 21.45
CA PRO A 117 15.71 10.44 21.33
C PRO A 117 15.82 11.75 20.54
N SER A 118 16.61 12.69 21.07
CA SER A 118 16.93 13.98 20.45
C SER A 118 18.43 14.26 20.56
N GLU A 119 18.88 15.36 19.96
CA GLU A 119 20.29 15.78 19.99
C GLU A 119 20.80 15.99 21.43
N HIS A 120 19.95 16.54 22.31
CA HIS A 120 20.28 16.78 23.71
C HIS A 120 19.87 15.64 24.66
N LEU A 121 19.18 14.62 24.15
CA LEU A 121 18.70 13.45 24.90
C LEU A 121 18.81 12.20 24.02
N LEU A 122 20.03 11.67 23.87
CA LEU A 122 20.26 10.48 23.04
C LEU A 122 19.61 9.21 23.65
N ASP A 123 19.72 9.07 24.96
CA ASP A 123 19.09 8.00 25.72
C ASP A 123 17.97 8.58 26.60
N VAL A 124 16.73 8.17 26.31
CA VAL A 124 15.53 8.62 27.02
C VAL A 124 15.51 8.20 28.49
N ASP A 125 16.30 7.20 28.89
CA ASP A 125 16.44 6.80 30.29
C ASP A 125 17.29 7.80 31.09
N ASN A 126 18.16 8.56 30.43
CA ASN A 126 18.97 9.61 31.06
C ASN A 126 18.22 10.93 31.28
N PHE A 127 16.92 10.98 30.99
CA PHE A 127 16.11 12.21 31.06
C PHE A 127 16.23 12.96 32.39
N ILE A 128 16.32 12.26 33.53
CA ILE A 128 16.41 12.86 34.87
C ILE A 128 17.83 13.30 35.25
N HIS A 129 18.84 12.88 34.48
CA HIS A 129 20.26 13.16 34.74
C HIS A 129 20.80 14.33 33.91
N LEU A 130 19.99 14.86 32.98
CA LEU A 130 20.35 16.05 32.22
C LEU A 130 20.27 17.31 33.09
N THR A 131 21.24 18.20 32.91
CA THR A 131 21.24 19.53 33.53
C THR A 131 20.19 20.42 32.86
N THR A 132 19.32 21.06 33.64
CA THR A 132 18.34 22.02 33.12
C THR A 132 18.98 23.41 32.90
N PRO A 133 18.55 24.16 31.87
CA PRO A 133 17.52 23.83 30.89
C PRO A 133 18.04 22.98 29.72
N PHE A 134 17.17 22.12 29.17
CA PHE A 134 17.46 21.35 27.95
C PHE A 134 16.21 21.18 27.07
N SER A 135 16.39 20.95 25.76
CA SER A 135 15.29 20.63 24.85
C SER A 135 15.13 19.12 24.65
N CYS A 136 13.89 18.67 24.54
CA CYS A 136 13.53 17.29 24.26
C CYS A 136 12.32 17.23 23.34
N ILE A 137 12.08 16.06 22.74
CA ILE A 137 11.08 15.91 21.69
C ILE A 137 10.04 14.87 22.11
N PHE A 138 8.78 15.20 21.82
CA PHE A 138 7.64 14.32 22.03
C PHE A 138 6.87 14.08 20.74
N TYR A 139 6.50 12.82 20.48
CA TYR A 139 5.46 12.48 19.50
C TYR A 139 4.16 12.10 20.18
N THR A 140 3.05 12.16 19.44
CA THR A 140 1.85 11.42 19.86
C THR A 140 2.17 9.92 19.83
N GLY A 141 2.07 9.26 20.98
CA GLY A 141 2.32 7.82 21.12
C GLY A 141 1.04 6.99 21.19
N GLY A 142 1.20 5.69 21.48
CA GLY A 142 0.09 4.80 21.79
C GLY A 142 -0.80 4.47 20.60
N THR A 143 -2.12 4.40 20.81
CA THR A 143 -3.11 4.06 19.79
C THR A 143 -3.24 5.14 18.72
N HIS A 144 -3.05 6.41 19.08
CA HIS A 144 -3.27 7.55 18.19
C HIS A 144 -2.00 8.03 17.45
N GLY A 145 -0.82 7.61 17.90
CA GLY A 145 0.44 8.02 17.29
C GLY A 145 0.60 7.53 15.86
N ARG A 146 1.06 8.36 14.93
CA ARG A 146 1.35 7.96 13.54
C ARG A 146 2.78 7.49 13.34
N ILE A 147 3.69 8.19 14.00
CA ILE A 147 5.12 8.01 13.91
C ILE A 147 5.57 7.03 15.00
N LEU A 148 6.31 6.03 14.59
CA LEU A 148 6.88 4.98 15.44
C LEU A 148 8.28 5.36 15.92
N HIS A 149 9.02 6.12 15.13
CA HIS A 149 10.34 6.64 15.45
C HIS A 149 10.61 7.90 14.63
N ARG A 150 11.47 8.78 15.13
CA ARG A 150 11.87 10.01 14.43
C ARG A 150 12.54 9.68 13.09
N SER A 151 12.03 10.26 11.99
CA SER A 151 12.59 10.07 10.65
C SER A 151 13.41 11.29 10.23
N PRO A 152 14.65 11.11 9.73
CA PRO A 152 15.44 12.19 9.15
C PRO A 152 14.76 12.89 7.98
N PHE A 153 13.94 12.16 7.20
CA PHE A 153 13.28 12.70 6.01
C PHE A 153 12.19 13.71 6.34
N LEU A 154 11.46 13.51 7.44
CA LEU A 154 10.40 14.44 7.88
C LEU A 154 10.95 15.72 8.49
N ARG A 155 12.26 15.81 8.71
CA ARG A 155 12.94 17.00 9.22
C ARG A 155 13.50 17.89 8.13
N ILE A 156 13.51 17.42 6.89
CA ILE A 156 14.05 18.20 5.78
C ILE A 156 13.10 19.38 5.54
N PRO A 157 13.58 20.63 5.59
CA PRO A 157 12.74 21.80 5.35
C PRO A 157 12.00 21.70 4.01
N GLY A 158 10.69 21.92 4.03
CA GLY A 158 9.82 21.82 2.85
C GLY A 158 9.30 20.42 2.55
N VAL A 159 9.83 19.36 3.19
CA VAL A 159 9.25 18.02 3.10
C VAL A 159 8.05 17.93 4.05
N SER A 160 6.88 17.66 3.47
CA SER A 160 5.65 17.39 4.20
C SER A 160 4.99 16.13 3.64
N ILE A 161 3.92 15.67 4.29
CA ILE A 161 3.10 14.57 3.76
C ILE A 161 2.51 14.86 2.37
N ASP A 162 2.39 16.13 2.00
CA ASP A 162 1.87 16.54 0.69
C ASP A 162 2.88 16.36 -0.44
N CYS A 163 4.17 16.21 -0.10
CA CYS A 163 5.26 15.91 -1.03
C CYS A 163 5.40 14.40 -1.31
N TRP A 164 4.59 13.55 -0.68
CA TRP A 164 4.70 12.11 -0.83
C TRP A 164 4.03 11.62 -2.10
N CYS A 165 4.85 11.07 -2.98
CA CYS A 165 4.42 10.45 -4.22
C CYS A 165 4.61 8.93 -4.12
N ILE A 166 3.53 8.18 -4.30
CA ILE A 166 3.65 6.73 -4.28
C ILE A 166 4.14 6.26 -5.64
N ASP A 167 5.11 5.37 -5.63
CA ASP A 167 5.52 4.71 -6.84
C ASP A 167 4.48 3.68 -7.29
N VAL A 168 3.60 4.12 -8.19
CA VAL A 168 2.57 3.30 -8.84
C VAL A 168 3.19 2.07 -9.50
N LEU A 169 4.40 2.20 -10.07
CA LEU A 169 5.07 1.09 -10.75
C LEU A 169 5.26 -0.11 -9.82
N HIS A 170 5.89 0.12 -8.67
CA HIS A 170 6.19 -0.94 -7.72
C HIS A 170 5.01 -1.26 -6.80
N THR A 171 4.21 -0.26 -6.43
CA THR A 171 3.09 -0.42 -5.49
C THR A 171 1.89 -1.08 -6.15
N TRP A 172 1.62 -0.78 -7.42
CA TRP A 172 0.45 -1.28 -8.14
C TRP A 172 0.82 -2.35 -9.18
N HIS A 173 1.60 -1.99 -10.20
CA HIS A 173 1.85 -2.88 -11.34
C HIS A 173 2.60 -4.14 -10.94
N PHE A 174 3.74 -4.00 -10.26
CA PHE A 174 4.52 -5.16 -9.78
C PHE A 174 4.00 -5.77 -8.48
N GLY A 175 3.05 -5.11 -7.83
CA GLY A 175 2.42 -5.57 -6.59
C GLY A 175 1.11 -6.32 -6.84
N PRO A 176 -0.04 -5.80 -6.37
CA PRO A 176 -1.32 -6.49 -6.44
C PRO A 176 -1.78 -6.84 -7.85
N LEU A 177 -1.56 -5.95 -8.84
CA LEU A 177 -2.03 -6.19 -10.22
C LEU A 177 -1.31 -7.38 -10.85
N SER A 178 0.02 -7.42 -10.77
CA SER A 178 0.83 -8.54 -11.25
C SER A 178 0.43 -9.86 -10.58
N SER A 179 0.13 -9.84 -9.28
CA SER A 179 -0.32 -11.05 -8.57
C SER A 179 -1.71 -11.50 -9.02
N TYR A 180 -2.65 -10.57 -9.18
CA TYR A 180 -4.00 -10.84 -9.69
C TYR A 180 -3.96 -11.45 -11.09
N VAL A 181 -3.22 -10.85 -12.02
CA VAL A 181 -3.10 -11.34 -13.40
C VAL A 181 -2.47 -12.74 -13.43
N ALA A 182 -1.39 -12.95 -12.68
CA ALA A 182 -0.75 -14.27 -12.61
C ALA A 182 -1.70 -15.34 -12.04
N HIS A 183 -2.41 -15.02 -10.97
CA HIS A 183 -3.38 -15.94 -10.36
C HIS A 183 -4.51 -16.28 -11.34
N SER A 184 -5.11 -15.27 -11.97
CA SER A 184 -6.22 -15.46 -12.90
C SER A 184 -5.80 -16.27 -14.14
N LEU A 185 -4.61 -16.04 -14.69
CA LEU A 185 -4.08 -16.85 -15.80
C LEU A 185 -3.87 -18.31 -15.41
N ARG A 186 -3.38 -18.59 -14.18
CA ARG A 186 -3.26 -19.96 -13.68
C ARG A 186 -4.62 -20.61 -13.51
N THR A 187 -5.60 -19.89 -12.96
CA THR A 187 -6.98 -20.38 -12.82
C THR A 187 -7.58 -20.74 -14.17
N LEU A 188 -7.36 -19.90 -15.20
CA LEU A 188 -7.78 -20.21 -16.56
C LEU A 188 -7.07 -21.45 -17.11
N ILE A 189 -5.74 -21.53 -17.00
CA ILE A 189 -4.95 -22.67 -17.53
C ILE A 189 -5.35 -23.99 -16.88
N SER A 190 -5.60 -24.02 -15.58
CA SER A 190 -6.01 -25.22 -14.86
C SER A 190 -7.52 -25.51 -14.96
N SER A 191 -8.28 -24.70 -15.68
CA SER A 191 -9.72 -24.90 -15.82
C SER A 191 -10.06 -25.89 -16.95
N PRO A 192 -11.23 -26.56 -16.90
CA PRO A 192 -11.69 -27.44 -17.96
C PRO A 192 -11.88 -26.76 -19.32
N VAL A 193 -11.94 -25.43 -19.33
CA VAL A 193 -12.03 -24.61 -20.55
C VAL A 193 -10.78 -24.78 -21.41
N TYR A 194 -9.60 -24.82 -20.76
CA TYR A 194 -8.31 -24.94 -21.44
C TYR A 194 -7.67 -26.32 -21.28
N GLN A 195 -8.11 -27.10 -20.29
CA GLN A 195 -7.74 -28.49 -20.08
C GLN A 195 -8.99 -29.38 -20.17
N PRO A 196 -9.50 -29.65 -21.39
CA PRO A 196 -10.67 -30.49 -21.57
C PRO A 196 -10.43 -31.91 -21.06
N ALA A 197 -11.50 -32.68 -20.84
CA ALA A 197 -11.41 -34.04 -20.30
C ALA A 197 -10.55 -35.00 -21.14
N SER A 198 -10.28 -34.68 -22.42
CA SER A 198 -9.35 -35.43 -23.27
C SER A 198 -7.88 -35.32 -22.83
N TYR A 199 -7.54 -34.38 -21.94
CA TYR A 199 -6.18 -34.19 -21.43
C TYR A 199 -5.90 -35.04 -20.18
N LYS A 200 -6.85 -35.89 -19.74
CA LYS A 200 -6.72 -36.71 -18.52
C LYS A 200 -5.48 -37.61 -18.49
N ASP A 201 -5.03 -38.07 -19.66
CA ASP A 201 -3.90 -38.99 -19.78
C ASP A 201 -2.56 -38.27 -19.99
N LEU A 202 -2.57 -36.93 -20.09
CA LEU A 202 -1.37 -36.13 -20.25
C LEU A 202 -0.70 -35.86 -18.91
N GLU A 203 0.62 -35.77 -18.91
CA GLU A 203 1.34 -35.22 -17.76
C GLU A 203 0.95 -33.75 -17.55
N LYS A 204 0.94 -33.32 -16.29
CA LYS A 204 0.51 -31.96 -15.92
C LYS A 204 1.27 -30.87 -16.70
N GLU A 205 2.58 -31.05 -16.88
CA GLU A 205 3.41 -30.09 -17.61
C GLU A 205 3.01 -29.98 -19.09
N GLU A 206 2.63 -31.10 -19.71
CA GLU A 206 2.16 -31.13 -21.10
C GLU A 206 0.77 -30.51 -21.23
N ALA A 207 -0.13 -30.83 -20.30
CA ALA A 207 -1.46 -30.21 -20.22
C ALA A 207 -1.38 -28.69 -20.05
N ASP A 208 -0.50 -28.20 -19.16
CA ASP A 208 -0.27 -26.77 -18.95
C ASP A 208 0.33 -26.09 -20.19
N LYS A 209 1.25 -26.76 -20.91
CA LYS A 209 1.82 -26.25 -22.18
C LYS A 209 0.75 -26.12 -23.27
N LEU A 210 -0.10 -27.13 -23.44
CA LEU A 210 -1.19 -27.11 -24.43
C LEU A 210 -2.26 -26.06 -24.08
N ALA A 211 -2.66 -25.98 -22.81
CA ALA A 211 -3.58 -24.96 -22.32
C ALA A 211 -3.03 -23.54 -22.56
N LEU A 212 -1.74 -23.32 -22.30
CA LEU A 212 -1.08 -22.05 -22.59
C LEU A 212 -1.05 -21.73 -24.08
N LEU A 213 -0.81 -22.71 -24.97
CA LEU A 213 -0.86 -22.50 -26.42
C LEU A 213 -2.26 -22.04 -26.87
N HIS A 214 -3.31 -22.67 -26.35
CA HIS A 214 -4.68 -22.26 -26.63
C HIS A 214 -4.96 -20.83 -26.11
N LEU A 215 -4.57 -20.54 -24.86
CA LEU A 215 -4.73 -19.21 -24.26
C LEU A 215 -3.98 -18.13 -25.05
N ARG A 216 -2.77 -18.44 -25.56
CA ARG A 216 -1.99 -17.52 -26.41
C ARG A 216 -2.67 -17.23 -27.74
N ALA A 217 -3.25 -18.25 -28.38
CA ALA A 217 -4.00 -18.06 -29.62
C ALA A 217 -5.19 -17.11 -29.42
N GLU A 218 -5.91 -17.27 -28.31
CA GLU A 218 -6.99 -16.36 -27.93
C GLU A 218 -6.48 -14.96 -27.56
N LEU A 219 -5.33 -14.84 -26.90
CA LEU A 219 -4.70 -13.57 -26.57
C LEU A 219 -4.35 -12.78 -27.83
N TRP A 220 -3.75 -13.43 -28.81
CA TRP A 220 -3.40 -12.78 -30.08
C TRP A 220 -4.64 -12.35 -30.86
N SER A 221 -5.70 -13.17 -30.83
CA SER A 221 -6.98 -12.84 -31.42
C SER A 221 -7.67 -11.67 -30.69
N PHE A 222 -7.55 -11.62 -29.36
CA PHE A 222 -8.01 -10.49 -28.56
C PHE A 222 -7.28 -9.20 -28.93
N TYR A 223 -5.94 -9.20 -28.99
CA TYR A 223 -5.16 -8.04 -29.40
C TYR A 223 -5.46 -7.60 -30.82
N LYS A 224 -5.59 -8.54 -31.76
CA LYS A 224 -5.98 -8.23 -33.14
C LYS A 224 -7.34 -7.51 -33.19
N ARG A 225 -8.37 -8.04 -32.51
CA ARG A 225 -9.70 -7.42 -32.46
C ARG A 225 -9.66 -6.03 -31.84
N ARG A 226 -8.94 -5.86 -30.72
CA ARG A 226 -8.76 -4.54 -30.07
C ARG A 226 -8.08 -3.55 -30.99
N ARG A 227 -7.01 -3.95 -31.69
CA ARG A 227 -6.37 -3.11 -32.72
C ARG A 227 -7.28 -2.77 -33.88
N GLU A 228 -8.33 -3.53 -34.17
CA GLU A 228 -9.26 -3.21 -35.27
C GLU A 228 -10.38 -2.28 -34.79
N SER A 229 -10.91 -2.51 -33.58
CA SER A 229 -12.11 -1.85 -33.06
C SER A 229 -11.88 -0.61 -32.17
N ASP A 230 -10.69 -0.47 -31.58
CA ASP A 230 -10.38 0.53 -30.55
C ASP A 230 -9.23 1.44 -31.00
N GLU A 231 -9.54 2.69 -31.36
CA GLU A 231 -8.56 3.68 -31.81
C GLU A 231 -7.54 4.06 -30.73
N ASP A 232 -7.95 4.07 -29.46
CA ASP A 232 -7.02 4.35 -28.37
C ASP A 232 -6.04 3.18 -28.17
N TRP A 233 -6.52 1.94 -28.33
CA TRP A 233 -5.65 0.76 -28.34
C TRP A 233 -4.66 0.78 -29.51
N LYS A 234 -5.07 1.21 -30.71
CA LYS A 234 -4.12 1.35 -31.84
C LYS A 234 -2.94 2.27 -31.51
N ARG A 235 -3.19 3.33 -30.74
CA ARG A 235 -2.18 4.33 -30.39
C ARG A 235 -1.35 3.95 -29.17
N LYS A 236 -1.97 3.37 -28.13
CA LYS A 236 -1.37 3.17 -26.79
C LYS A 236 -1.61 1.77 -26.21
N GLY A 237 -1.98 0.81 -27.05
CA GLY A 237 -2.26 -0.56 -26.65
C GLY A 237 -1.07 -1.20 -25.94
N SER A 238 -1.40 -2.00 -24.93
CA SER A 238 -0.44 -2.75 -24.12
C SER A 238 -0.49 -4.19 -24.56
N GLU A 239 0.62 -4.73 -25.08
CA GLU A 239 0.67 -6.11 -25.59
C GLU A 239 1.92 -6.82 -25.10
N VAL A 240 1.73 -8.02 -24.54
CA VAL A 240 2.85 -8.93 -24.26
C VAL A 240 3.25 -9.65 -25.53
N TRP A 241 4.55 -9.66 -25.84
CA TRP A 241 5.08 -10.33 -27.02
C TRP A 241 4.96 -11.86 -26.92
N ASN A 242 5.29 -12.42 -25.76
CA ASN A 242 5.37 -13.86 -25.56
C ASN A 242 4.96 -14.23 -24.13
N LEU A 243 3.81 -14.88 -23.96
CA LEU A 243 3.37 -15.40 -22.68
C LEU A 243 3.93 -16.83 -22.47
N THR A 244 4.65 -17.05 -21.37
CA THR A 244 5.27 -18.34 -21.03
C THR A 244 4.81 -18.85 -19.66
N LEU A 245 4.91 -20.16 -19.43
CA LEU A 245 4.63 -20.76 -18.10
C LEU A 245 5.55 -20.18 -17.02
N THR A 246 6.80 -19.89 -17.36
CA THR A 246 7.77 -19.30 -16.43
C THR A 246 7.39 -17.90 -15.95
N MET A 247 6.61 -17.15 -16.74
CA MET A 247 6.10 -15.83 -16.35
C MET A 247 4.99 -15.90 -15.31
N ILE A 248 4.20 -16.99 -15.32
CA ILE A 248 3.01 -17.17 -14.47
C ILE A 248 3.23 -18.20 -13.35
N ALA A 249 4.37 -18.87 -13.29
CA ALA A 249 4.66 -19.89 -12.28
C ALA A 249 4.76 -19.31 -10.85
N GLY A 250 5.20 -18.05 -10.72
CA GLY A 250 5.41 -17.39 -9.44
C GLY A 250 4.16 -16.69 -8.89
N LYS A 251 4.27 -16.17 -7.66
CA LYS A 251 3.23 -15.33 -7.05
C LYS A 251 2.90 -14.08 -7.90
N TYR A 252 3.94 -13.50 -8.49
CA TYR A 252 3.88 -12.30 -9.33
C TYR A 252 4.18 -12.67 -10.78
N LEU A 253 3.45 -12.04 -11.70
CA LEU A 253 3.69 -12.10 -13.13
C LEU A 253 5.03 -11.44 -13.47
N LYS A 254 5.87 -12.16 -14.21
CA LYS A 254 7.16 -11.64 -14.74
C LYS A 254 6.98 -10.93 -16.09
N ALA A 255 6.08 -9.96 -16.16
CA ALA A 255 5.87 -9.10 -17.33
C ALA A 255 6.35 -7.67 -17.05
N LYS A 256 6.58 -6.88 -18.10
CA LYS A 256 6.85 -5.45 -17.92
C LYS A 256 5.57 -4.78 -17.44
N ALA A 257 5.68 -3.74 -16.59
CA ALA A 257 4.51 -3.01 -16.13
C ALA A 257 3.65 -2.48 -17.28
N ALA A 258 4.28 -1.96 -18.34
CA ALA A 258 3.60 -1.51 -19.54
C ALA A 258 2.79 -2.61 -20.26
N GLU A 259 3.07 -3.90 -20.04
CA GLU A 259 2.35 -5.05 -20.61
C GLU A 259 1.20 -5.53 -19.71
N THR A 260 1.18 -5.11 -18.43
CA THR A 260 0.18 -5.59 -17.45
C THR A 260 -1.24 -5.11 -17.74
N HIS A 261 -1.39 -3.90 -18.30
CA HIS A 261 -2.70 -3.34 -18.66
C HIS A 261 -3.43 -4.19 -19.70
N GLY A 262 -2.73 -4.62 -20.74
CA GLY A 262 -3.35 -5.40 -21.79
C GLY A 262 -3.70 -6.81 -21.33
N LEU A 263 -2.84 -7.39 -20.50
CA LEU A 263 -3.11 -8.68 -19.86
C LEU A 263 -4.28 -8.59 -18.87
N LEU A 264 -4.42 -7.50 -18.11
CA LEU A 264 -5.58 -7.27 -17.26
C LEU A 264 -6.88 -7.29 -18.07
N ASN A 265 -6.94 -6.49 -19.14
CA ASN A 265 -8.10 -6.43 -20.03
C ASN A 265 -8.44 -7.81 -20.62
N PHE A 266 -7.42 -8.55 -21.07
CA PHE A 266 -7.59 -9.90 -21.62
C PHE A 266 -8.12 -10.89 -20.57
N VAL A 267 -7.53 -10.89 -19.37
CA VAL A 267 -7.93 -11.80 -18.30
C VAL A 267 -9.37 -11.55 -17.89
N VAL A 268 -9.77 -10.28 -17.71
CA VAL A 268 -11.16 -9.94 -17.37
C VAL A 268 -12.13 -10.37 -18.48
N ASP A 269 -11.79 -10.14 -19.75
CA ASP A 269 -12.58 -10.60 -20.90
C ASP A 269 -12.75 -12.12 -20.93
N ARG A 270 -11.70 -12.88 -20.60
CA ARG A 270 -11.73 -14.35 -20.58
C ARG A 270 -12.49 -14.90 -19.37
N LEU A 271 -12.27 -14.35 -18.18
CA LEU A 271 -13.04 -14.70 -16.99
C LEU A 271 -14.54 -14.44 -17.21
N ALA A 272 -14.90 -13.33 -17.86
CA ALA A 272 -16.30 -13.00 -18.11
C ALA A 272 -16.92 -13.97 -19.13
N LYS A 273 -16.23 -14.20 -20.26
CA LYS A 273 -16.66 -15.11 -21.33
C LYS A 273 -16.87 -16.54 -20.82
N HIS A 274 -16.05 -17.00 -19.88
CA HIS A 274 -16.08 -18.38 -19.39
C HIS A 274 -16.65 -18.52 -17.97
N SER A 275 -17.28 -17.48 -17.43
CA SER A 275 -17.75 -17.41 -16.05
C SER A 275 -18.61 -18.61 -15.64
N GLU A 276 -19.58 -19.02 -16.46
CA GLU A 276 -20.46 -20.16 -16.20
C GLU A 276 -19.70 -21.50 -16.10
N GLN A 277 -18.77 -21.75 -17.04
CA GLN A 277 -17.96 -22.97 -17.09
C GLN A 277 -16.92 -23.01 -15.96
N LEU A 278 -16.41 -21.85 -15.57
CA LEU A 278 -15.49 -21.73 -14.44
C LEU A 278 -16.24 -21.95 -13.11
N ALA A 279 -17.46 -21.42 -12.97
CA ALA A 279 -18.29 -21.57 -11.78
C ALA A 279 -18.79 -23.00 -11.55
N SER A 280 -18.86 -23.84 -12.59
CA SER A 280 -19.20 -25.26 -12.44
C SER A 280 -18.04 -26.11 -11.91
N THR A 281 -16.81 -25.60 -11.92
CA THR A 281 -15.59 -26.37 -11.61
C THR A 281 -14.83 -25.82 -10.42
N THR A 282 -14.84 -24.49 -10.27
CA THR A 282 -14.31 -23.76 -9.12
C THR A 282 -15.48 -23.31 -8.26
N GLU A 283 -15.27 -23.03 -6.97
CA GLU A 283 -16.29 -22.36 -6.17
C GLU A 283 -16.79 -21.11 -6.91
N ALA A 284 -18.08 -21.06 -7.26
CA ALA A 284 -18.67 -19.95 -8.03
C ALA A 284 -18.38 -18.59 -7.39
N ALA A 285 -18.30 -18.54 -6.05
CA ALA A 285 -17.90 -17.37 -5.28
C ALA A 285 -16.48 -16.88 -5.64
N SER A 286 -15.55 -17.77 -5.98
CA SER A 286 -14.18 -17.42 -6.37
C SER A 286 -14.13 -16.71 -7.73
N VAL A 287 -14.93 -17.16 -8.71
CA VAL A 287 -14.97 -16.57 -10.06
C VAL A 287 -15.58 -15.17 -10.03
N ASP A 288 -16.68 -14.98 -9.28
CA ASP A 288 -17.28 -13.65 -9.06
C ASP A 288 -16.27 -12.69 -8.43
N LEU A 289 -15.54 -13.15 -7.41
CA LEU A 289 -14.51 -12.33 -6.76
C LEU A 289 -13.38 -11.95 -7.71
N LEU A 290 -12.93 -12.86 -8.57
CA LEU A 290 -11.91 -12.55 -9.59
C LEU A 290 -12.41 -11.50 -10.57
N LEU A 291 -13.65 -11.62 -11.06
CA LEU A 291 -14.25 -10.64 -11.96
C LEU A 291 -14.35 -9.26 -11.32
N ARG A 292 -14.91 -9.19 -10.11
CA ARG A 292 -15.05 -7.93 -9.36
C ARG A 292 -13.71 -7.27 -9.10
N ALA A 293 -12.69 -8.04 -8.76
CA ALA A 293 -11.33 -7.54 -8.56
C ALA A 293 -10.69 -7.05 -9.87
N GLY A 294 -10.92 -7.75 -10.97
CA GLY A 294 -10.48 -7.34 -12.29
C GLY A 294 -11.13 -6.04 -12.76
N THR A 295 -12.45 -5.90 -12.61
CA THR A 295 -13.19 -4.66 -12.91
C THR A 295 -12.67 -3.51 -12.06
N ALA A 296 -12.53 -3.71 -10.75
CA ALA A 296 -11.93 -2.74 -9.85
C ALA A 296 -10.53 -2.28 -10.27
N ALA A 297 -9.69 -3.21 -10.73
CA ALA A 297 -8.36 -2.88 -11.25
C ALA A 297 -8.42 -2.07 -12.55
N MET A 298 -9.35 -2.38 -13.45
CA MET A 298 -9.56 -1.62 -14.68
C MET A 298 -10.08 -0.20 -14.40
N ASP A 299 -11.01 -0.05 -13.46
CA ASP A 299 -11.50 1.24 -13.01
C ASP A 299 -10.35 2.09 -12.45
N PHE A 300 -9.45 1.47 -11.68
CA PHE A 300 -8.27 2.16 -11.17
C PHE A 300 -7.26 2.54 -12.25
N ASP A 301 -7.03 1.70 -13.25
CA ASP A 301 -6.16 2.07 -14.36
C ASP A 301 -6.76 3.25 -15.15
N ALA A 302 -8.09 3.29 -15.32
CA ALA A 302 -8.79 4.42 -15.93
C ALA A 302 -8.64 5.70 -15.11
N VAL A 303 -8.72 5.58 -13.78
CA VAL A 303 -8.41 6.64 -12.80
C VAL A 303 -6.99 7.19 -13.00
N LEU A 304 -5.99 6.32 -13.07
CA LEU A 304 -4.60 6.71 -13.24
C LEU A 304 -4.36 7.39 -14.59
N ALA A 305 -5.01 6.90 -15.65
CA ALA A 305 -4.93 7.46 -16.99
C ALA A 305 -5.63 8.82 -17.13
N ALA A 306 -6.72 9.04 -16.38
CA ALA A 306 -7.47 10.30 -16.38
C ALA A 306 -6.82 11.40 -15.51
N GLY A 307 -5.88 11.04 -14.64
CA GLY A 307 -5.29 11.93 -13.66
C GLY A 307 -4.41 13.05 -14.22
N SER A 308 -4.63 14.28 -13.72
CA SER A 308 -3.67 15.39 -13.79
C SER A 308 -2.37 15.03 -13.03
N PRO A 309 -1.27 15.80 -13.13
CA PRO A 309 -0.01 15.51 -12.42
C PRO A 309 -0.12 15.28 -10.89
N GLU A 310 -1.26 15.57 -10.27
CA GLU A 310 -1.53 15.29 -8.84
C GLU A 310 -1.98 13.84 -8.54
N SER A 311 -2.21 13.00 -9.55
CA SER A 311 -2.67 11.61 -9.41
C SER A 311 -1.64 10.66 -8.78
N GLY A 312 -0.37 11.06 -8.72
CA GLY A 312 0.71 10.35 -8.03
C GLY A 312 0.77 10.57 -6.51
N ARG A 313 -0.03 11.51 -5.97
CA ARG A 313 -0.04 11.80 -4.53
C ARG A 313 -0.73 10.68 -3.73
N CYS A 314 -0.25 10.46 -2.51
CA CYS A 314 -0.67 9.36 -1.62
C CYS A 314 -2.19 9.16 -1.49
N ARG A 315 -2.94 10.26 -1.62
CA ARG A 315 -4.39 10.37 -1.43
C ARG A 315 -5.21 9.53 -2.43
N HIS A 316 -4.72 9.27 -3.65
CA HIS A 316 -5.48 8.62 -4.73
C HIS A 316 -5.27 7.09 -4.82
N LEU A 317 -4.07 6.61 -4.47
CA LEU A 317 -3.69 5.19 -4.58
C LEU A 317 -4.31 4.28 -3.50
N CYS A 318 -4.75 4.85 -2.38
CA CYS A 318 -5.31 4.09 -1.27
C CYS A 318 -6.52 3.24 -1.67
N THR A 319 -7.36 3.73 -2.59
CA THR A 319 -8.65 3.12 -2.94
C THR A 319 -8.50 1.78 -3.67
N ALA A 320 -7.60 1.67 -4.63
CA ALA A 320 -7.52 0.48 -5.49
C ALA A 320 -6.66 -0.65 -4.94
N VAL A 321 -5.62 -0.34 -4.18
CA VAL A 321 -4.84 -1.37 -3.46
C VAL A 321 -5.76 -2.18 -2.55
N ARG A 322 -6.82 -1.57 -2.01
CA ARG A 322 -7.79 -2.22 -1.12
C ARG A 322 -8.68 -3.26 -1.83
N GLN A 323 -9.08 -3.03 -3.09
CA GLN A 323 -9.96 -3.96 -3.81
C GLN A 323 -9.23 -5.25 -4.20
N LEU A 324 -7.97 -5.15 -4.65
CA LEU A 324 -7.21 -6.33 -5.07
C LEU A 324 -6.74 -7.23 -3.92
N GLN A 325 -6.59 -6.69 -2.69
CA GLN A 325 -6.19 -7.50 -1.53
C GLN A 325 -7.27 -8.49 -1.07
N GLN A 326 -8.55 -8.29 -1.41
CA GLN A 326 -9.63 -9.23 -1.08
C GLN A 326 -9.46 -10.60 -1.76
N VAL A 327 -8.82 -10.65 -2.94
CA VAL A 327 -8.62 -11.90 -3.70
C VAL A 327 -7.55 -12.80 -3.09
N HIS A 328 -6.63 -12.25 -2.30
CA HIS A 328 -5.45 -12.97 -1.80
C HIS A 328 -5.60 -13.51 -0.37
N LEU A 329 -6.73 -13.26 0.30
CA LEU A 329 -6.99 -13.68 1.68
C LEU A 329 -8.38 -14.33 1.83
N PRO A 330 -8.62 -15.53 1.28
CA PRO A 330 -9.75 -16.33 1.71
C PRO A 330 -9.43 -16.88 3.12
N GLY A 331 -9.82 -16.16 4.17
CA GLY A 331 -9.59 -16.65 5.54
C GLY A 331 -9.76 -15.70 6.72
N CYS A 332 -9.93 -14.38 6.53
CA CYS A 332 -10.28 -13.49 7.64
C CYS A 332 -11.81 -13.43 7.82
N GLN A 333 -12.41 -14.51 8.32
CA GLN A 333 -13.69 -14.40 9.00
C GLN A 333 -13.46 -13.63 10.32
N SER A 334 -14.27 -12.60 10.55
CA SER A 334 -14.32 -11.87 11.81
C SER A 334 -14.57 -12.84 12.98
N PRO A 335 -13.89 -12.71 14.13
CA PRO A 335 -14.29 -13.46 15.32
C PRO A 335 -15.70 -13.00 15.73
N ASP A 336 -16.57 -13.99 15.94
CA ASP A 336 -17.93 -13.84 16.43
C ASP A 336 -17.91 -13.05 17.76
N PRO A 337 -18.66 -11.93 17.89
CA PRO A 337 -18.68 -11.12 19.11
C PRO A 337 -19.36 -11.82 20.31
N SER A 338 -19.72 -13.10 20.19
CA SER A 338 -20.36 -13.89 21.25
C SER A 338 -19.42 -14.38 22.37
N HIS A 339 -18.12 -14.09 22.29
CA HIS A 339 -17.16 -14.36 23.38
C HIS A 339 -16.27 -13.15 23.68
N ALA A 340 -16.79 -12.23 24.50
CA ALA A 340 -16.02 -11.22 25.23
C ALA A 340 -16.45 -11.21 26.70
#